data_AF-A0A951GNG7-F1
#
_entry.id   AF-A0A951GNG7-F1
#
_cell.length_a   1.000
_cell.length_b   1.000
_cell.length_c   1.000
_cell.angle_alpha   90.00
_cell.angle_beta   90.00
_cell.angle_gamma   90.00
#
_symmetry.space_group_name_H-M   'P 1'
#
loop_
_entity.id
_entity.type
_entity.pdbx_description
1 polymer ?
#
loop_
_entity_poly.entity_id
_entity_poly.type
_entity_poly.pdbx_seq_one_letter_code
_entity_poly.pdbx_strand_id
1 'polypeptide(L)'
;MLFTVEVRLIGRDLMVTMSRMRTWLDHSGVEPDAFRCSRGSPTTTIRLDFKDEGSAVSFAKTFGGRILGSLEHVYPAESVEAEQRFGSSAD
;
A
#
# COMPACT_ATOMS: atom_id res chain seq x y z
N MET A 1 6.02 -5.90 11.57
CA MET A 1 5.15 -5.11 10.67
C MET A 1 5.32 -5.62 9.26
N LEU A 2 4.24 -5.68 8.48
CA LEU A 2 4.29 -5.99 7.06
C LEU A 2 3.98 -4.70 6.27
N PHE A 3 4.80 -4.42 5.27
CA PHE A 3 4.67 -3.27 4.39
C PHE A 3 4.05 -3.73 3.08
N THR A 4 2.76 -3.46 2.93
CA THR A 4 2.04 -3.78 1.69
C THR A 4 2.32 -2.72 0.63
N VAL A 5 2.85 -3.11 -0.53
CA VAL A 5 2.99 -2.26 -1.71
C VAL A 5 1.91 -2.60 -2.72
N GLU A 6 1.13 -1.61 -3.14
CA GLU A 6 0.11 -1.72 -4.16
C GLU A 6 0.59 -1.11 -5.49
N VAL A 7 0.58 -1.89 -6.56
CA VAL A 7 0.89 -1.46 -7.93
C VAL A 7 -0.37 -1.62 -8.78
N ARG A 8 -0.84 -0.51 -9.37
CA ARG A 8 -1.99 -0.52 -10.27
C ARG A 8 -1.53 -0.52 -11.73
N LEU A 9 -2.01 -1.49 -12.49
CA LEU A 9 -1.71 -1.68 -13.90
C LEU A 9 -2.98 -1.48 -14.72
N ILE A 10 -2.95 -0.51 -15.62
CA ILE A 10 -4.08 -0.17 -16.51
C ILE A 10 -3.68 -0.57 -17.93
N GLY A 11 -4.37 -1.55 -18.52
CA GLY A 11 -4.17 -1.94 -19.93
C GLY A 11 -2.78 -2.44 -20.33
N ARG A 12 -1.89 -2.77 -19.37
CA ARG A 12 -0.54 -3.29 -19.64
C ARG A 12 -0.49 -4.80 -19.50
N ASP A 13 0.44 -5.43 -20.22
CA ASP A 13 0.79 -6.84 -20.09
C ASP A 13 1.12 -7.20 -18.64
N LEU A 14 0.13 -7.78 -17.96
CA LEU A 14 0.26 -8.32 -16.62
C LEU A 14 1.43 -9.31 -16.56
N MET A 15 1.57 -10.16 -17.58
CA MET A 15 2.64 -11.16 -17.67
C MET A 15 4.03 -10.53 -17.76
N VAL A 16 4.21 -9.47 -18.54
CA VAL A 16 5.48 -8.73 -18.63
C VAL A 16 5.81 -8.07 -17.30
N THR A 17 4.79 -7.47 -16.65
CA THR A 17 4.99 -6.80 -15.35
C THR A 17 5.33 -7.81 -14.26
N MET A 18 4.62 -8.95 -14.21
CA MET A 18 4.89 -10.07 -13.30
C MET A 18 6.31 -10.61 -13.48
N SER A 19 6.75 -10.76 -14.73
CA SER A 19 8.10 -11.24 -15.04
C SER A 19 9.16 -10.26 -14.54
N ARG A 20 8.98 -8.95 -14.80
CA ARG A 20 9.87 -7.90 -14.28
C ARG A 20 9.91 -7.86 -12.75
N MET A 21 8.75 -8.01 -12.09
CA MET A 21 8.68 -8.07 -10.63
C MET A 21 9.47 -9.26 -10.10
N ARG A 22 9.30 -10.44 -10.71
CA ARG A 22 10.02 -11.65 -10.30
C ARG A 22 11.53 -11.51 -10.48
N THR A 23 11.98 -10.97 -11.61
CA THR A 23 13.41 -10.68 -11.84
C THR A 23 13.96 -9.69 -10.83
N TRP A 24 13.20 -8.65 -10.47
CA TRP A 24 13.65 -7.68 -9.48
C TRP A 24 13.77 -8.28 -8.08
N LEU A 25 12.80 -9.12 -7.67
CA LEU A 25 12.82 -9.81 -6.38
C LEU A 25 13.99 -10.79 -6.30
N ASP A 26 14.21 -11.57 -7.34
CA ASP A 26 15.32 -12.52 -7.47
C ASP A 26 16.68 -11.80 -7.38
N HIS A 27 16.84 -10.71 -8.13
CA HIS A 27 18.07 -9.91 -8.12
C HIS A 27 18.31 -9.18 -6.81
N SER A 28 17.25 -8.74 -6.12
CA SER A 28 17.36 -8.04 -4.84
C SER A 28 17.48 -9.00 -3.64
N GLY A 29 17.30 -10.31 -3.85
CA GLY A 29 17.27 -11.30 -2.79
C GLY A 29 16.12 -11.10 -1.80
N VAL A 30 15.03 -10.48 -2.26
CA VAL A 30 13.88 -10.14 -1.41
C VAL A 30 12.77 -11.14 -1.66
N GLU A 31 12.42 -11.92 -0.64
CA GLU A 31 11.21 -12.76 -0.64
C GLU A 31 10.01 -11.98 -0.10
N PRO A 32 8.95 -11.76 -0.90
CA PRO A 32 7.69 -11.24 -0.39
C PRO A 32 7.01 -12.29 0.48
N ASP A 33 6.44 -11.87 1.60
CA ASP A 33 5.72 -12.75 2.53
C ASP A 33 4.37 -13.19 1.94
N ALA A 34 3.71 -12.28 1.24
CA ALA A 34 2.50 -12.58 0.50
C ALA A 34 2.42 -11.83 -0.83
N PHE A 35 1.83 -12.50 -1.81
CA PHE A 35 1.59 -11.97 -3.14
C PHE A 35 0.09 -12.05 -3.46
N ARG A 36 -0.54 -10.90 -3.69
CA ARG A 36 -1.96 -10.80 -4.03
C ARG A 36 -2.14 -10.06 -5.35
N CYS A 37 -2.77 -10.71 -6.31
CA CYS A 37 -3.12 -10.08 -7.58
C CYS A 37 -4.64 -10.07 -7.73
N SER A 38 -5.23 -8.88 -7.79
CA SER A 38 -6.65 -8.66 -8.05
C SER A 38 -6.82 -8.06 -9.42
N ARG A 39 -7.36 -8.85 -10.35
CA ARG A 39 -7.69 -8.38 -11.69
C ARG A 39 -9.09 -7.77 -11.66
N GLY A 40 -9.18 -6.45 -11.63
CA GLY A 40 -10.43 -5.74 -11.91
C GLY A 40 -10.47 -5.36 -13.38
N SER A 41 -11.61 -5.47 -14.06
CA SER A 41 -11.77 -4.76 -15.34
C SER A 41 -12.07 -3.29 -15.02
N PRO A 42 -11.28 -2.29 -15.50
CA PRO A 42 -10.20 -2.33 -16.49
C PRO A 42 -8.75 -2.28 -15.93
N THR A 43 -8.56 -2.48 -14.63
CA THR A 43 -7.27 -2.30 -13.94
C THR A 43 -6.88 -3.51 -13.08
N THR A 44 -5.67 -4.03 -13.27
CA THR A 44 -5.10 -5.06 -12.40
C THR A 44 -4.33 -4.43 -11.25
N THR A 45 -4.67 -4.82 -10.03
CA THR A 45 -4.00 -4.38 -8.81
C THR A 45 -3.13 -5.52 -8.30
N ILE A 46 -1.83 -5.29 -8.20
CA ILE A 46 -0.87 -6.21 -7.59
C ILE A 46 -0.50 -5.67 -6.22
N ARG A 47 -0.54 -6.52 -5.21
CA ARG A 47 -0.14 -6.24 -3.83
C ARG A 47 0.93 -7.21 -3.40
N LEU A 48 2.01 -6.69 -2.85
CA LEU A 48 3.09 -7.48 -2.24
C LEU A 48 3.28 -7.04 -0.80
N ASP A 49 3.36 -8.02 0.10
CA ASP A 49 3.61 -7.80 1.52
C ASP A 49 5.09 -8.06 1.82
N PHE A 50 5.81 -7.04 2.27
CA PHE A 50 7.24 -7.12 2.61
C PHE A 50 7.45 -7.04 4.12
N LYS A 51 8.44 -7.76 4.65
CA LYS A 51 8.85 -7.67 6.07
C LYS A 51 9.69 -6.44 6.38
N ASP A 52 10.35 -5.90 5.37
CA ASP A 52 11.29 -4.79 5.48
C ASP A 52 10.77 -3.55 4.74
N GLU A 53 10.81 -2.40 5.42
CA GLU A 53 10.35 -1.13 4.86
C GLU A 53 11.23 -0.69 3.68
N GLY A 54 12.56 -0.85 3.81
CA GLY A 54 13.52 -0.44 2.77
C GLY A 54 13.30 -1.18 1.45
N SER A 55 12.98 -2.46 1.55
CA SER A 55 12.62 -3.33 0.43
C SER A 55 11.30 -2.89 -0.22
N ALA A 56 10.29 -2.58 0.59
CA ALA A 56 9.00 -2.07 0.12
C ALA A 56 9.15 -0.71 -0.61
N VAL A 57 9.95 0.21 -0.06
CA VAL A 57 10.24 1.53 -0.66
C VAL A 57 11.00 1.38 -1.97
N SER A 58 12.00 0.52 -2.01
CA SER A 58 12.79 0.26 -3.23
C SER A 58 11.94 -0.34 -4.34
N PHE A 59 11.05 -1.27 -3.99
CA PHE A 59 10.09 -1.85 -4.92
C PHE A 59 9.09 -0.80 -5.42
N ALA A 60 8.48 -0.03 -4.50
CA ALA A 60 7.53 1.02 -4.83
C ALA A 60 8.13 2.07 -5.78
N LYS A 61 9.38 2.51 -5.53
CA LYS A 61 10.10 3.44 -6.42
C LYS A 61 10.37 2.84 -7.79
N THR A 62 10.71 1.56 -7.88
CA THR A 62 11.02 0.88 -9.15
C THR A 62 9.78 0.69 -10.02
N PHE A 63 8.66 0.30 -9.42
CA PHE A 63 7.42 -0.05 -10.14
C PHE A 63 6.36 1.06 -10.15
N GLY A 64 6.62 2.20 -9.49
CA GLY A 64 5.64 3.27 -9.30
C GLY A 64 4.47 2.84 -8.39
N GLY A 65 4.74 1.92 -7.46
CA GLY A 65 3.77 1.43 -6.50
C GLY A 65 3.55 2.39 -5.33
N ARG A 66 2.41 2.23 -4.63
CA ARG A 66 2.11 2.96 -3.40
C ARG A 66 2.23 2.02 -2.21
N ILE A 67 3.02 2.41 -1.21
CA ILE A 67 3.04 1.71 0.08
C ILE A 67 1.75 2.05 0.81
N LEU A 68 1.00 1.03 1.20
CA LEU A 68 -0.24 1.19 1.98
C LEU A 68 0.01 1.28 3.48
N GLY A 69 1.26 1.12 3.91
CA GLY A 69 1.67 1.24 5.30
C GLY A 69 1.24 0.05 6.13
N SER A 70 2.03 -0.28 7.14
CA SER A 70 1.66 -1.25 8.16
C SER A 70 0.26 -0.97 8.69
N LEU A 71 -0.60 -1.99 8.67
CA LEU A 71 -1.96 -1.96 9.20
C LEU A 71 -1.95 -1.87 10.74
N GLU A 72 -1.26 -0.88 11.30
CA GLU A 72 -1.27 -0.56 12.72
C GLU A 72 -1.05 0.95 12.95
N HIS A 73 -1.62 1.79 12.08
CA HIS A 73 -2.10 3.12 12.46
C HIS A 73 -3.04 3.67 11.38
N VAL A 74 -4.14 2.94 11.12
CA VAL A 74 -5.35 3.67 10.74
C VAL A 74 -5.65 4.54 11.95
N TYR A 75 -5.45 5.85 11.80
CA TYR A 75 -5.79 6.93 12.71
C TYR A 75 -6.72 6.47 13.86
N PRO A 76 -6.33 6.60 15.15
CA PRO A 76 -7.35 6.63 16.17
C PRO A 76 -8.36 7.69 15.75
N ALA A 77 -9.62 7.35 15.90
CA ALA A 77 -10.71 8.29 15.92
C ALA A 77 -10.55 9.22 17.14
N GLU A 78 -9.46 9.97 17.19
CA GLU A 78 -9.37 11.21 17.95
C GLU A 78 -10.12 12.22 17.09
N SER A 79 -11.45 12.08 17.07
CA SER A 79 -12.30 12.89 17.93
C SER A 79 -11.87 14.33 17.72
N VAL A 80 -12.36 14.91 16.61
CA VAL A 80 -12.55 16.36 16.54
C VAL A 80 -13.16 16.74 17.86
N GLU A 81 -12.35 17.38 18.69
CA GLU A 81 -12.70 17.74 20.04
C GLU A 81 -14.04 18.46 20.01
N ALA A 82 -14.94 17.95 20.85
CA ALA A 82 -16.19 18.61 21.18
C ALA A 82 -15.87 19.90 21.93
N GLU A 83 -15.41 20.92 21.22
CA GLU A 83 -15.29 22.27 21.75
C GLU A 83 -16.14 23.22 20.92
N GLN A 84 -17.45 23.20 21.17
CA GLN A 84 -18.21 24.45 21.22
C GLN A 84 -19.08 24.45 22.47
N ARG A 85 -18.38 24.72 23.55
CA ARG A 85 -18.82 25.42 24.75
C ARG A 85 -19.72 26.61 24.38
N PHE A 86 -21.01 26.37 24.21
CA PHE A 86 -22.03 27.41 24.34
C PHE A 86 -22.91 27.07 25.53
N GLY A 87 -22.35 27.33 26.72
CA GLY A 87 -23.15 27.55 27.90
C GLY A 87 -23.91 28.86 27.74
N SER A 88 -25.20 28.81 28.10
CA SER A 88 -26.04 29.86 28.66
C SER A 88 -25.64 31.32 28.44
N SER A 89 -26.54 32.09 27.84
CA SER A 89 -27.17 33.18 28.58
C SER A 89 -28.59 33.39 28.08
N ALA A 90 -29.55 33.21 28.99
CA ALA A 90 -30.88 33.79 28.88
C ALA A 90 -30.78 35.24 29.39
N ASP A 91 -31.26 36.20 28.61
CA ASP A 91 -31.85 37.46 29.07
C ASP A 91 -32.81 37.97 27.98
#